data_AF-A0A4V1ZVA9-F1
#
_entry.id   AF-A0A4V1ZVA9-F1
#
_cell.length_a   1.000
_cell.length_b   1.000
_cell.length_c   1.000
_cell.angle_alpha   90.00
_cell.angle_beta   90.00
_cell.angle_gamma   90.00
#
_symmetry.space_group_name_H-M   'P 1'
#
loop_
_entity.id
_entity.type
_entity.pdbx_description
1 polymer ?
#
loop_
_entity_poly.entity_id
_entity_poly.type
_entity_poly.pdbx_seq_one_letter_code
_entity_poly.pdbx_strand_id
1 'polypeptide(L)'
;MKFFIRRLACLLLLLLPAVLRAQEASVYFFPGVSNPPKIYQGAVDGWEIPQITELNRDRARATAYSFPTEKDALLGNRDKTPRLLSLNGLWDFSFASKPADAPQDFYKSRVRGWQQLAVPANWEMNGYDLPIY
;
A
#
# COMPACT_ATOMS: atom_id res chain seq x y z
N MET A 1 -38.41 -31.12 39.99
CA MET A 1 -37.72 -29.85 39.66
C MET A 1 -36.36 -29.98 38.93
N LYS A 2 -35.83 -31.17 38.62
CA LYS A 2 -34.55 -31.33 37.89
C LYS A 2 -34.70 -31.50 36.37
N PHE A 3 -35.91 -31.74 35.87
CA PHE A 3 -36.21 -31.93 34.44
C PHE A 3 -36.38 -30.63 33.65
N PHE A 4 -36.80 -29.53 34.30
CA PHE A 4 -37.01 -28.24 33.66
C PHE A 4 -35.68 -27.53 33.33
N ILE A 5 -34.67 -27.71 34.20
CA ILE A 5 -33.34 -27.11 34.07
C ILE A 5 -32.56 -27.72 32.89
N ARG A 6 -32.79 -29.00 32.56
CA ARG A 6 -32.13 -29.68 31.43
C ARG A 6 -32.65 -29.23 30.06
N ARG A 7 -33.92 -28.83 29.94
CA ARG A 7 -34.48 -28.32 28.68
C ARG A 7 -34.08 -26.86 28.40
N LEU A 8 -33.90 -26.06 29.45
CA LEU A 8 -33.41 -24.68 29.32
C LEU A 8 -31.94 -24.62 28.87
N ALA A 9 -31.11 -25.58 29.31
CA ALA A 9 -29.71 -25.68 28.93
C ALA A 9 -29.51 -26.02 27.43
N CYS A 10 -30.37 -26.85 26.83
CA CYS A 10 -30.27 -27.15 25.39
C CYS A 10 -30.76 -25.99 24.51
N LEU A 11 -31.69 -25.16 24.98
CA LEU A 11 -32.19 -24.01 24.23
C LEU A 11 -31.20 -22.84 24.23
N LEU A 12 -30.40 -22.70 25.31
CA LEU A 12 -29.30 -21.72 25.36
C LEU A 12 -28.10 -22.14 24.50
N LEU A 13 -27.87 -23.44 24.30
CA LEU A 13 -26.75 -23.96 23.50
C LEU A 13 -27.00 -23.93 21.98
N LEU A 14 -28.26 -23.83 21.54
CA LEU A 14 -28.62 -23.74 20.11
C LEU A 14 -28.66 -22.30 19.58
N LEU A 15 -28.61 -21.28 20.45
CA LEU A 15 -28.53 -19.87 20.05
C LEU A 15 -27.09 -19.32 20.00
N LEU A 16 -26.10 -20.11 20.40
CA LEU A 16 -24.70 -19.68 20.47
C LEU A 16 -23.88 -19.67 19.17
N PRO A 17 -24.23 -20.35 18.04
CA PRO A 17 -23.41 -20.22 16.84
C PRO A 17 -23.79 -19.00 15.98
N ALA A 18 -24.85 -18.24 16.30
CA ALA A 18 -25.30 -17.12 15.48
C ALA A 18 -24.66 -15.77 15.82
N VAL A 19 -23.93 -15.64 16.94
CA VAL A 19 -23.39 -14.34 17.39
C VAL A 19 -21.89 -14.18 17.07
N LEU A 20 -21.20 -15.22 16.57
CA LEU A 20 -19.75 -15.16 16.33
C LEU A 20 -19.31 -15.31 14.87
N ARG A 21 -20.17 -14.92 13.91
CA ARG A 21 -19.73 -14.59 12.53
C ARG A 21 -20.25 -13.23 12.08
N ALA A 22 -19.89 -12.21 12.85
CA ALA A 22 -19.76 -10.85 12.35
C ALA A 22 -18.36 -10.34 12.70
N GLN A 23 -17.36 -10.91 12.02
CA GLN A 23 -16.10 -10.20 11.81
C GLN A 23 -16.01 -9.88 10.33
N GLU A 24 -16.90 -9.02 9.86
CA GLU A 24 -16.37 -7.92 9.06
C GLU A 24 -15.60 -7.03 10.02
N ALA A 25 -14.37 -7.44 10.34
CA ALA A 25 -13.36 -6.44 10.64
C ALA A 25 -13.11 -5.70 9.32
N SER A 26 -14.06 -4.83 8.94
CA SER A 26 -13.70 -3.65 8.19
C SER A 26 -12.54 -3.07 8.98
N VAL A 27 -11.38 -3.03 8.33
CA VAL A 27 -10.11 -2.49 8.83
C VAL A 27 -10.43 -1.24 9.63
N TYR A 28 -10.52 -1.37 10.97
CA TYR A 28 -11.31 -0.43 11.75
C TYR A 28 -10.71 0.96 11.63
N PHE A 29 -11.55 1.78 10.98
CA PHE A 29 -11.48 3.20 10.79
C PHE A 29 -11.26 3.90 12.13
N PHE A 30 -10.04 4.36 12.34
CA PHE A 30 -9.76 5.49 13.22
C PHE A 30 -9.39 6.67 12.33
N PRO A 31 -10.15 7.78 12.33
CA PRO A 31 -9.68 9.00 11.71
C PRO A 31 -8.37 9.42 12.39
N GLY A 32 -7.25 9.28 11.68
CA GLY A 32 -5.92 9.71 12.16
C GLY A 32 -4.95 8.63 12.64
N VAL A 33 -5.27 7.33 12.53
CA VAL A 33 -4.28 6.27 12.78
C VAL A 33 -3.87 5.65 11.45
N SER A 34 -2.65 5.90 11.00
CA SER A 34 -2.02 5.12 9.94
C SER A 34 -1.89 3.68 10.42
N ASN A 35 -2.47 2.71 9.69
CA ASN A 35 -2.19 1.31 9.99
C ASN A 35 -0.67 1.08 9.92
N PRO A 36 -0.06 0.38 10.88
CA PRO A 36 1.37 0.09 10.81
C PRO A 36 1.67 -0.71 9.53
N PRO A 37 2.79 -0.43 8.83
CA PRO A 37 3.13 -1.14 7.62
C PRO A 37 3.17 -2.65 7.87
N LYS A 38 2.38 -3.41 7.12
CA LYS A 38 2.41 -4.87 7.15
C LYS A 38 3.22 -5.39 5.98
N ILE A 39 4.16 -6.28 6.24
CA ILE A 39 4.82 -7.08 5.20
C ILE A 39 3.81 -8.12 4.74
N TYR A 40 3.62 -8.23 3.42
CA TYR A 40 2.79 -9.28 2.85
C TYR A 40 3.45 -10.64 3.05
N GLN A 41 2.73 -11.62 3.60
CA GLN A 41 3.22 -12.96 3.93
C GLN A 41 2.39 -14.07 3.24
N GLY A 42 1.78 -13.77 2.09
CA GLY A 42 1.01 -14.78 1.37
C GLY A 42 1.91 -15.80 0.67
N ALA A 43 1.35 -16.98 0.39
CA ALA A 43 2.03 -18.06 -0.32
C ALA A 43 2.17 -17.81 -1.84
N VAL A 44 1.42 -16.83 -2.37
CA VAL A 44 1.41 -16.41 -3.79
C VAL A 44 1.76 -14.93 -3.81
N ASP A 45 2.53 -14.48 -4.79
CA ASP A 45 2.95 -13.09 -4.87
C ASP A 45 1.74 -12.13 -4.99
N GLY A 46 1.79 -11.01 -4.28
CA GLY A 46 0.65 -10.10 -4.18
C GLY A 46 0.17 -9.55 -5.52
N TRP A 47 1.07 -9.41 -6.50
CA TRP A 47 0.72 -8.94 -7.86
C TRP A 47 -0.06 -9.97 -8.70
N GLU A 48 -0.12 -11.24 -8.29
CA GLU A 48 -0.93 -12.28 -8.95
C GLU A 48 -2.35 -12.39 -8.36
N ILE A 49 -2.64 -11.62 -7.30
CA ILE A 49 -3.92 -11.68 -6.58
C ILE A 49 -4.72 -10.41 -6.86
N PRO A 50 -5.80 -10.46 -7.67
CA PRO A 50 -6.51 -9.27 -8.13
C PRO A 50 -7.21 -8.49 -7.01
N GLN A 51 -7.48 -9.13 -5.87
CA GLN A 51 -8.04 -8.48 -4.68
C GLN A 51 -7.01 -7.61 -3.95
N ILE A 52 -5.71 -7.86 -4.16
CA ILE A 52 -4.63 -7.06 -3.59
C ILE A 52 -4.28 -5.95 -4.57
N THR A 53 -4.94 -4.82 -4.40
CA THR A 53 -4.70 -3.62 -5.24
C THR A 53 -3.81 -2.58 -4.54
N GLU A 54 -3.60 -2.74 -3.23
CA GLU A 54 -2.73 -1.89 -2.42
C GLU A 54 -2.23 -2.61 -1.17
N LEU A 55 -1.06 -2.20 -0.68
CA LEU A 55 -0.53 -2.58 0.62
C LEU A 55 0.07 -1.32 1.26
N ASN A 56 -0.37 -0.98 2.48
CA ASN A 56 0.14 0.16 3.26
C ASN A 56 0.05 1.53 2.55
N ARG A 57 -0.84 1.68 1.55
CA ARG A 57 -1.09 2.95 0.87
C ARG A 57 -1.99 3.83 1.72
N ASP A 58 -1.71 5.14 1.75
CA ASP A 58 -2.59 6.12 2.36
C ASP A 58 -3.94 6.19 1.61
N ARG A 59 -5.00 6.53 2.34
CA ARG A 59 -6.34 6.70 1.75
C ARG A 59 -6.32 7.80 0.69
N ALA A 60 -7.03 7.56 -0.41
CA ALA A 60 -7.26 8.57 -1.42
C ALA A 60 -7.90 9.83 -0.80
N ARG A 61 -7.35 10.99 -1.14
CA ARG A 61 -7.85 12.31 -0.71
C ARG A 61 -7.57 13.34 -1.80
N ALA A 62 -8.22 14.51 -1.72
CA ALA A 62 -7.89 15.64 -2.57
C ALA A 62 -6.41 16.04 -2.43
N THR A 63 -5.79 16.43 -3.55
CA THR A 63 -4.41 16.92 -3.56
C THR A 63 -4.28 18.13 -2.65
N ALA A 64 -3.36 18.07 -1.70
CA ALA A 64 -3.07 19.17 -0.80
C ALA A 64 -1.56 19.29 -0.60
N TYR A 65 -1.07 20.53 -0.63
CA TYR A 65 0.32 20.87 -0.34
C TYR A 65 0.40 21.56 1.01
N SER A 66 1.47 21.28 1.76
CA SER A 66 1.72 22.01 3.01
C SER A 66 2.41 23.32 2.67
N PHE A 67 1.86 24.44 3.13
CA PHE A 67 2.45 25.77 2.99
C PHE A 67 2.85 26.33 4.36
N PRO A 68 3.94 27.11 4.46
CA PRO A 68 4.35 27.69 5.74
C PRO A 68 3.37 28.70 6.31
N THR A 69 2.69 29.47 5.45
CA THR A 69 1.76 30.54 5.85
C THR A 69 0.43 30.44 5.10
N GLU A 70 -0.62 31.05 5.66
CA GLU A 70 -1.93 31.16 5.01
C GLU A 70 -1.85 31.92 3.69
N LYS A 71 -1.06 33.01 3.63
CA LYS A 71 -0.86 33.79 2.40
C LYS A 71 -0.29 32.92 1.27
N ASP A 72 0.70 32.08 1.58
CA ASP A 72 1.28 31.16 0.59
C ASP A 72 0.26 30.09 0.17
N ALA A 73 -0.55 29.60 1.11
CA ALA A 73 -1.62 28.64 0.83
C ALA A 73 -2.69 29.22 -0.11
N LEU A 74 -3.09 30.48 0.10
CA LEU A 74 -4.04 31.19 -0.76
C LEU A 74 -3.48 31.44 -2.17
N LEU A 75 -2.18 31.67 -2.31
CA LEU A 75 -1.52 31.74 -3.62
C LEU A 75 -1.47 30.39 -4.33
N GLY A 76 -1.36 29.29 -3.57
CA GLY A 76 -1.46 27.92 -4.09
C GLY A 76 -0.31 27.46 -4.99
N ASN A 77 0.79 28.21 -5.06
CA ASN A 77 1.93 27.84 -5.91
C ASN A 77 2.80 26.76 -5.24
N ARG A 78 2.56 25.50 -5.60
CA ARG A 78 3.26 24.33 -5.04
C ARG A 78 4.79 24.37 -5.22
N ASP A 79 5.29 25.03 -6.26
CA ASP A 79 6.72 25.06 -6.56
C ASP A 79 7.48 26.01 -5.62
N LYS A 80 6.75 26.83 -4.86
CA LYS A 80 7.31 27.78 -3.88
C LYS A 80 7.29 27.29 -2.45
N THR A 81 6.64 26.16 -2.14
CA THR A 81 6.64 25.66 -0.76
C THR A 81 7.94 24.94 -0.42
N PRO A 82 8.61 25.28 0.71
CA PRO A 82 9.79 24.55 1.17
C PRO A 82 9.46 23.16 1.75
N ARG A 83 8.18 22.80 1.84
CA ARG A 83 7.72 21.52 2.40
C ARG A 83 7.40 20.49 1.31
N LEU A 84 7.80 20.76 0.08
CA LEU A 84 7.71 19.85 -1.05
C LEU A 84 9.11 19.66 -1.64
N LEU A 85 9.49 18.41 -1.89
CA LEU A 85 10.73 18.07 -2.56
C LEU A 85 10.40 17.21 -3.79
N SER A 86 10.82 17.66 -4.97
CA SER A 86 10.79 16.82 -6.17
C SER A 86 11.91 15.79 -6.09
N LEU A 87 11.59 14.53 -6.37
CA LEU A 87 12.56 13.45 -6.52
C LEU A 87 12.78 13.07 -8.01
N ASN A 88 12.24 13.88 -8.93
CA ASN A 88 12.55 13.73 -10.35
C ASN A 88 14.03 14.02 -10.60
N GLY A 89 14.63 13.30 -11.54
CA GLY A 89 16.06 13.40 -11.82
C GLY A 89 16.61 12.08 -12.35
N LEU A 90 17.92 11.90 -12.21
CA LEU A 90 18.60 10.68 -12.60
C LEU A 90 18.54 9.65 -11.47
N TRP A 91 18.07 8.45 -11.81
CA TRP A 91 17.99 7.31 -10.90
C TRP A 91 18.88 6.18 -11.39
N ASP A 92 19.59 5.53 -10.47
CA ASP A 92 20.26 4.27 -10.76
C ASP A 92 19.19 3.20 -11.07
N PHE A 93 19.24 2.64 -12.27
CA PHE A 93 18.19 1.77 -12.81
C PHE A 93 18.80 0.48 -13.38
N SER A 94 18.13 -0.64 -13.13
CA SER A 94 18.44 -1.96 -13.68
C SER A 94 17.15 -2.65 -14.08
N PHE A 95 17.14 -3.25 -15.28
CA PHE A 95 16.02 -3.99 -15.81
C PHE A 95 16.27 -5.49 -15.74
N ALA A 96 15.22 -6.28 -15.52
CA ALA A 96 15.24 -7.74 -15.58
C ALA A 96 13.93 -8.24 -16.21
N SER A 97 14.01 -9.20 -17.13
CA SER A 97 12.84 -9.70 -17.88
C SER A 97 11.86 -10.50 -17.02
N LYS A 98 12.27 -10.98 -15.84
CA LYS A 98 11.39 -11.64 -14.87
C LYS A 98 11.81 -11.29 -13.44
N PRO A 99 10.87 -11.31 -12.46
CA PRO A 99 11.16 -10.92 -11.08
C PRO A 99 12.30 -11.71 -10.43
N ALA A 100 12.44 -13.00 -10.75
CA ALA A 100 13.49 -13.86 -10.19
C ALA A 100 14.92 -13.45 -10.60
N ASP A 101 15.08 -12.76 -11.73
CA ASP A 101 16.38 -12.30 -12.22
C ASP A 101 16.72 -10.88 -11.72
N ALA A 102 15.76 -10.20 -11.07
CA ALA A 102 15.99 -8.87 -10.53
C ALA A 102 17.10 -8.91 -9.46
N PRO A 103 18.00 -7.91 -9.42
CA PRO A 103 19.02 -7.83 -8.39
C PRO A 103 18.41 -7.89 -6.99
N GLN A 104 18.77 -8.92 -6.22
CA GLN A 104 18.25 -9.10 -4.87
C GLN A 104 18.91 -8.11 -3.91
N ASP A 105 18.20 -7.77 -2.83
CA ASP A 105 18.72 -6.97 -1.71
C ASP A 105 19.27 -5.58 -2.08
N PHE A 106 18.97 -5.04 -3.27
CA PHE A 106 19.43 -3.73 -3.72
C PHE A 106 19.01 -2.58 -2.80
N TYR A 107 17.94 -2.76 -2.03
CA TYR A 107 17.43 -1.78 -1.06
C TYR A 107 18.23 -1.74 0.25
N LYS A 108 19.12 -2.69 0.53
CA LYS A 108 19.90 -2.75 1.78
C LYS A 108 21.09 -1.77 1.79
N SER A 109 21.57 -1.34 0.63
CA SER A 109 22.71 -0.41 0.52
C SER A 109 22.70 0.33 -0.81
N ARG A 110 23.54 1.35 -0.98
CA ARG A 110 23.63 2.08 -2.26
C ARG A 110 24.15 1.17 -3.38
N VAL A 111 23.38 1.04 -4.46
CA VAL A 111 23.75 0.29 -5.66
C VAL A 111 24.95 0.91 -6.37
N ARG A 112 25.72 0.09 -7.10
CA ARG A 112 26.89 0.52 -7.88
C ARG A 112 26.88 -0.14 -9.25
N GLY A 113 27.37 0.57 -10.26
CA GLY A 113 27.53 0.05 -11.63
C GLY A 113 26.25 -0.04 -12.45
N TRP A 114 25.13 0.47 -11.93
CA TRP A 114 23.87 0.56 -12.67
C TRP A 114 23.90 1.74 -13.63
N GLN A 115 23.09 1.68 -14.68
CA GLN A 115 22.90 2.80 -15.59
C GLN A 115 21.98 3.84 -14.97
N GLN A 116 22.07 5.09 -15.45
CA GLN A 116 21.18 6.15 -14.99
C GLN A 116 20.00 6.33 -15.96
N LEU A 117 18.79 6.44 -15.41
CA LEU A 117 17.56 6.72 -16.14
C LEU A 117 16.94 8.02 -15.62
N ALA A 118 16.52 8.91 -16.51
CA ALA A 118 15.76 10.10 -16.13
C ALA A 118 14.32 9.72 -15.73
N VAL A 119 13.88 10.14 -14.55
CA VAL A 119 12.54 9.87 -14.00
C VAL A 119 11.77 11.19 -13.88
N PRO A 120 10.51 11.29 -14.37
CA PRO A 120 9.67 10.20 -14.90
C PRO A 120 10.00 9.81 -16.34
N ALA A 121 9.94 8.50 -16.64
CA ALA A 121 10.06 7.95 -18.00
C ALA A 121 9.43 6.55 -18.09
N ASN A 122 9.04 6.16 -19.30
CA ASN A 122 8.76 4.77 -19.65
C ASN A 122 10.08 4.10 -20.05
N TRP A 123 10.38 2.91 -19.51
CA TRP A 123 11.68 2.26 -19.75
C TRP A 123 11.83 1.77 -21.20
N GLU A 124 10.74 1.42 -21.89
CA GLU A 124 10.76 0.96 -23.28
C GLU A 124 11.29 2.04 -24.21
N MET A 125 10.90 3.30 -23.95
CA MET A 125 11.38 4.47 -24.70
C MET A 125 12.87 4.77 -24.46
N ASN A 126 13.48 4.10 -23.49
CA ASN A 126 14.90 4.20 -23.15
C ASN A 126 15.67 2.92 -23.51
N GLY A 127 15.09 2.02 -24.30
CA GLY A 127 15.78 0.85 -24.88
C GLY A 127 15.89 -0.38 -23.97
N TYR A 128 15.13 -0.45 -22.87
CA TYR A 128 15.15 -1.59 -21.97
C TYR A 128 14.26 -2.76 -22.40
N ASP A 129 13.20 -2.48 -23.16
CA ASP A 129 12.31 -3.49 -23.75
C ASP A 129 11.53 -2.90 -24.96
N LEU A 130 10.65 -3.69 -25.57
CA LEU A 130 9.86 -3.34 -26.74
C LEU A 130 8.48 -2.79 -26.34
N PRO A 131 8.06 -1.61 -26.86
CA PRO A 131 6.69 -1.15 -26.70
C PRO A 131 5.74 -2.03 -27.53
N ILE A 132 4.63 -2.46 -26.92
CA ILE A 132 3.58 -3.29 -27.56
C ILE A 132 2.32 -2.44 -27.72
N TYR A 133 1.74 -2.44 -28.93
CA TYR A 133 0.50 -1.75 -29.30
C TYR A 133 -0.60 -2.76 -29.66
#